data_AF-A0A7C6ENK0-F1
#
_entry.id   AF-A0A7C6ENK0-F1
#
_cell.length_a   1.000
_cell.length_b   1.000
_cell.length_c   1.000
_cell.angle_alpha   90.00
_cell.angle_beta   90.00
_cell.angle_gamma   90.00
#
_symmetry.space_group_name_H-M   'P 1'
#
loop_
_entity.id
_entity.type
_entity.pdbx_description
1 polymer ?
#
loop_
_entity_poly.entity_id
_entity_poly.type
_entity_poly.pdbx_seq_one_letter_code
_entity_poly.pdbx_strand_id
1 'polypeptide(L)'
;MVKKKIPKVELLFIAISLCFGLACLTFYIWYQTEIIRLGLEIRRAEETINKLETEIKSLEAVKASLLSLERVEKIARQALNLTEPQPAQLIYEEFIPELKR
;
A
#
# COMPACT_ATOMS: atom_id res chain seq x y z
N MET A 1 -73.86 16.85 4.21
CA MET A 1 -72.48 16.32 4.38
C MET A 1 -72.10 15.56 3.12
N VAL A 2 -71.41 16.22 2.18
CA VAL A 2 -71.04 15.62 0.89
C VAL A 2 -69.80 14.74 1.09
N LYS A 3 -69.97 13.42 1.01
CA LYS A 3 -68.85 12.47 0.99
C LYS A 3 -68.11 12.67 -0.34
N LYS A 4 -67.05 13.48 -0.35
CA LYS A 4 -66.09 13.53 -1.46
C LYS A 4 -65.48 12.14 -1.59
N LYS A 5 -65.82 11.43 -2.68
CA LYS A 5 -65.12 10.20 -3.07
C LYS A 5 -63.70 10.64 -3.45
N ILE A 6 -62.72 10.30 -2.64
CA ILE A 6 -61.31 10.48 -3.00
C ILE A 6 -61.12 9.79 -4.35
N PRO A 7 -60.70 10.50 -5.41
CA PRO A 7 -60.53 9.88 -6.71
C PRO A 7 -59.41 8.83 -6.58
N LYS A 8 -59.67 7.61 -7.06
CA LYS A 8 -58.71 6.48 -7.00
C LYS A 8 -57.32 6.84 -7.55
N VAL A 9 -57.26 7.84 -8.42
CA VAL A 9 -56.05 8.42 -9.00
C VAL A 9 -55.18 9.13 -7.95
N GLU A 10 -55.75 9.95 -7.06
CA GLU A 10 -54.98 10.62 -5.99
C GLU A 10 -54.37 9.59 -5.03
N LEU A 11 -55.13 8.54 -4.71
CA LEU A 11 -54.65 7.46 -3.84
C LEU A 11 -53.50 6.67 -4.49
N LEU A 12 -53.57 6.46 -5.82
CA LEU A 12 -52.50 5.85 -6.60
C LEU A 12 -51.23 6.72 -6.59
N PHE A 13 -51.36 8.03 -6.80
CA PHE A 13 -50.22 8.95 -6.77
C PHE A 13 -49.53 8.98 -5.41
N ILE A 14 -50.29 8.98 -4.32
CA ILE A 14 -49.75 8.91 -2.96
C ILE A 14 -48.99 7.59 -2.76
N ALA A 15 -49.57 6.46 -3.18
CA ALA A 15 -48.92 5.16 -3.09
C ALA A 15 -47.62 5.08 -3.90
N ILE A 16 -47.61 5.61 -5.13
CA ILE A 16 -46.41 5.68 -5.98
C ILE A 16 -45.35 6.57 -5.33
N SER A 17 -45.72 7.75 -4.84
CA SER A 17 -44.78 8.65 -4.18
C SER A 17 -44.16 8.02 -2.94
N LEU A 18 -44.95 7.29 -2.14
CA LEU A 18 -44.45 6.59 -0.97
C LEU A 18 -43.50 5.45 -1.38
N CYS A 19 -43.87 4.65 -2.38
CA CYS A 19 -43.04 3.56 -2.88
C CYS A 19 -41.72 4.08 -3.46
N PHE A 20 -41.76 5.19 -4.20
CA PHE A 20 -40.57 5.84 -4.74
C PHE A 20 -39.66 6.37 -3.63
N GLY A 21 -40.23 7.00 -2.60
CA GLY A 21 -39.46 7.45 -1.43
C GLY A 21 -38.76 6.29 -0.72
N LEU A 22 -39.45 5.16 -0.54
CA LEU A 22 -38.85 3.95 0.04
C LEU A 22 -37.74 3.37 -0.85
N ALA A 23 -37.96 3.30 -2.17
CA ALA A 23 -36.96 2.81 -3.11
C ALA A 23 -35.68 3.67 -3.09
N CYS A 24 -35.83 5.00 -3.09
CA CYS A 24 -34.69 5.92 -2.96
C CYS A 24 -33.95 5.71 -1.64
N LEU A 25 -34.66 5.52 -0.53
CA LEU A 25 -34.06 5.30 0.79
C LEU A 25 -33.31 3.97 0.84
N THR A 26 -33.91 2.89 0.34
CA THR A 26 -33.25 1.58 0.24
C THR A 26 -32.01 1.66 -0.64
N PHE A 27 -32.10 2.31 -1.80
CA PHE A 27 -30.97 2.50 -2.70
C PHE A 27 -29.85 3.33 -2.05
N TYR A 28 -30.20 4.38 -1.31
CA TYR A 28 -29.24 5.21 -0.60
C TYR A 28 -28.48 4.41 0.46
N ILE A 29 -29.19 3.64 1.30
CA ILE A 29 -28.57 2.81 2.33
C ILE A 29 -27.65 1.77 1.71
N TRP A 30 -28.07 1.14 0.61
CA TRP A 30 -27.25 0.18 -0.10
C TRP A 30 -25.98 0.82 -0.66
N TYR A 31 -26.10 1.95 -1.37
CA TYR A 31 -24.97 2.69 -1.92
C TYR A 31 -23.97 3.10 -0.83
N GLN A 32 -24.47 3.60 0.30
CA GLN A 32 -23.62 3.99 1.42
C GLN A 32 -22.88 2.80 2.03
N THR A 33 -23.53 1.64 2.11
CA THR A 33 -22.90 0.40 2.59
C THR A 33 -21.77 -0.05 1.66
N GLU A 34 -21.97 0.06 0.35
CA GLU A 34 -20.95 -0.30 -0.64
C GLU A 34 -19.73 0.63 -0.59
N ILE A 35 -19.96 1.94 -0.42
CA ILE A 35 -18.87 2.91 -0.21
C ILE A 35 -18.05 2.56 1.04
N ILE A 36 -18.71 2.25 2.15
CA ILE A 36 -18.01 1.91 3.40
C ILE A 36 -17.18 0.64 3.21
N ARG A 37 -17.72 -0.36 2.51
CA ARG A 37 -17.00 -1.59 2.19
C ARG A 37 -15.74 -1.29 1.37
N LEU A 38 -15.85 -0.50 0.32
CA LEU A 38 -14.71 -0.08 -0.49
C LEU A 38 -13.67 0.69 0.34
N GLY A 39 -14.12 1.61 1.20
CA GLY A 39 -13.23 2.34 2.12
C GLY A 39 -12.48 1.43 3.08
N LEU A 40 -13.12 0.36 3.57
CA LEU A 40 -12.46 -0.64 4.41
C LEU A 40 -11.43 -1.47 3.63
N GLU A 41 -11.74 -1.84 2.38
CA GLU A 41 -10.81 -2.56 1.51
C GLU A 41 -9.59 -1.69 1.18
N ILE A 42 -9.78 -0.42 0.86
CA ILE A 42 -8.71 0.56 0.65
C ILE A 42 -7.83 0.67 1.90
N ARG A 43 -8.45 0.86 3.08
CA ARG A 43 -7.70 0.99 4.33
C ARG A 43 -6.87 -0.25 4.65
N ARG A 44 -7.39 -1.45 4.39
CA ARG A 44 -6.63 -2.69 4.56
C ARG A 44 -5.44 -2.78 3.60
N ALA A 45 -5.62 -2.34 2.36
CA ALA A 45 -4.54 -2.28 1.39
C ALA A 45 -3.45 -1.28 1.83
N GLU A 46 -3.85 -0.09 2.29
CA GLU A 46 -2.93 0.92 2.84
C GLU A 46 -2.16 0.42 4.06
N GLU A 47 -2.82 -0.27 5.00
CA GLU A 47 -2.15 -0.89 6.14
C GLU A 47 -1.10 -1.94 5.71
N THR A 48 -1.39 -2.67 4.64
CA THR A 48 -0.45 -3.67 4.09
C THR A 48 0.75 -3.00 3.43
N ILE A 49 0.53 -1.93 2.66
CA ILE A 49 1.60 -1.13 2.05
C ILE A 49 2.51 -0.57 3.14
N ASN A 50 1.93 0.06 4.16
CA ASN A 50 2.70 0.64 5.26
C ASN A 50 3.55 -0.42 6.00
N LYS A 51 2.98 -1.61 6.25
CA LYS A 51 3.74 -2.73 6.86
C LYS A 51 4.93 -3.14 6.00
N LEU A 52 4.71 -3.34 4.70
CA LEU A 52 5.78 -3.72 3.77
C LEU A 52 6.86 -2.64 3.68
N GLU A 53 6.50 -1.36 3.66
CA GLU A 53 7.48 -0.27 3.67
C GLU A 53 8.32 -0.26 4.95
N THR A 54 7.70 -0.49 6.11
CA THR A 54 8.45 -0.59 7.37
C THR A 54 9.39 -1.80 7.37
N GLU A 55 8.97 -2.93 6.80
CA GLU A 55 9.80 -4.13 6.68
C GLU A 55 10.99 -3.89 5.75
N ILE A 56 10.77 -3.28 4.58
CA ILE A 56 11.85 -2.90 3.65
C ILE A 56 12.88 -2.02 4.36
N LYS A 57 12.46 -0.97 5.07
CA LYS A 57 13.37 -0.08 5.81
C LYS A 57 14.20 -0.85 6.85
N SER A 58 13.56 -1.79 7.56
CA SER A 58 14.26 -2.63 8.53
C SER A 58 15.29 -3.54 7.87
N LEU A 59 14.94 -4.15 6.73
CA LEU A 59 15.84 -5.02 5.96
C LEU A 59 16.99 -4.24 5.34
N GLU A 60 16.76 -3.01 4.89
CA GLU A 60 17.80 -2.11 4.40
C GLU A 60 18.79 -1.74 5.51
N ALA A 61 18.30 -1.45 6.72
CA ALA A 61 19.15 -1.20 7.87
C ALA A 61 19.99 -2.44 8.23
N VAL A 62 19.37 -3.63 8.22
CA VAL A 62 20.08 -4.90 8.44
C VAL A 62 21.13 -5.11 7.35
N LYS A 63 20.79 -4.94 6.07
CA LYS A 63 21.73 -5.04 4.95
C LYS A 63 22.90 -4.08 5.11
N ALA A 64 22.65 -2.83 5.47
CA ALA A 64 23.69 -1.84 5.72
C ALA A 64 24.61 -2.25 6.88
N SER A 65 24.05 -2.81 7.96
CA SER A 65 24.86 -3.34 9.08
C SER A 65 25.67 -4.58 8.70
N LEU A 66 25.14 -5.45 7.82
CA LEU A 66 25.82 -6.65 7.36
C LEU A 66 26.99 -6.30 6.43
N LEU A 67 26.78 -5.30 5.57
CA LEU A 67 27.75 -4.75 4.62
C LEU A 67 28.65 -3.67 5.24
N SER A 68 28.50 -3.36 6.53
CA SER A 68 29.34 -2.34 7.15
C SER A 68 30.80 -2.78 7.08
N LEU A 69 31.65 -1.86 6.64
CA LEU A 69 33.07 -2.13 6.41
C LEU A 69 33.73 -2.65 7.69
N GLU A 70 33.33 -2.13 8.85
CA GLU A 70 33.79 -2.59 10.17
C GLU A 70 33.48 -4.08 10.42
N ARG A 71 32.27 -4.55 10.05
CA ARG A 71 31.90 -5.96 10.20
C ARG A 71 32.65 -6.84 9.22
N VAL A 72 32.82 -6.38 7.98
CA VAL A 72 33.58 -7.11 6.95
C VAL A 72 35.06 -7.21 7.35
N GLU A 73 35.67 -6.12 7.82
CA GLU A 73 37.05 -6.06 8.28
C GLU A 73 37.26 -6.96 9.51
N LYS A 74 36.31 -6.94 10.46
CA LYS A 74 36.34 -7.82 11.63
C LYS A 74 36.33 -9.30 11.22
N ILE A 75 35.46 -9.69 10.28
CA ILE A 75 35.41 -11.07 9.77
C ILE A 75 36.72 -11.41 9.03
N ALA A 76 37.21 -10.51 8.18
CA ALA A 76 38.43 -10.71 7.41
C ALA A 76 39.66 -10.93 8.34
N ARG A 77 39.84 -10.06 9.33
CA ARG A 77 40.98 -10.11 10.25
C ARG A 77 40.86 -11.22 11.30
N GLN A 78 39.68 -11.42 11.89
CA GLN A 78 39.52 -12.34 13.03
C GLN A 78 39.12 -13.76 12.64
N ALA A 79 38.22 -13.93 11.67
CA ALA A 79 37.72 -15.25 11.30
C ALA A 79 38.52 -15.87 10.13
N LEU A 80 39.00 -15.04 9.20
CA LEU A 80 39.72 -15.49 8.01
C LEU A 80 41.25 -15.28 8.11
N ASN A 81 41.75 -14.65 9.19
CA ASN A 81 43.17 -14.32 9.38
C ASN A 81 43.80 -13.62 8.17
N LEU A 82 43.00 -12.83 7.44
CA LEU A 82 43.49 -12.05 6.32
C LEU A 82 44.34 -10.90 6.85
N THR A 83 45.52 -10.75 6.27
CA THR A 83 46.46 -9.67 6.58
C THR A 83 46.40 -8.64 5.46
N GLU A 84 46.82 -7.40 5.74
CA GLU A 84 46.88 -6.39 4.71
C GLU A 84 47.84 -6.81 3.59
N PRO A 85 47.43 -6.68 2.32
CA PRO A 85 48.25 -7.07 1.19
C PRO A 85 49.54 -6.24 1.17
N GLN A 86 50.67 -6.90 0.91
CA GLN A 86 51.93 -6.17 0.79
C GLN A 86 51.92 -5.32 -0.49
N PRO A 87 52.66 -4.19 -0.54
CA PRO A 87 52.70 -3.32 -1.72
C PRO A 87 53.11 -4.05 -3.01
N ALA A 88 53.93 -5.10 -2.88
CA ALA A 88 54.37 -5.94 -3.99
C ALA A 88 53.29 -6.88 -4.57
N GLN A 89 52.14 -7.03 -3.89
CA GLN A 89 51.01 -7.87 -4.32
C GLN A 89 49.86 -7.05 -4.93
N LEU A 90 49.98 -5.72 -4.96
CA LEU A 90 48.99 -4.82 -5.55
C LEU A 90 49.18 -4.74 -7.06
N ILE A 91 48.22 -5.27 -7.81
CA ILE A 91 48.16 -5.14 -9.27
C ILE A 91 47.18 -4.00 -9.58
N TYR A 92 47.70 -2.89 -10.07
CA TYR A 92 46.86 -1.80 -10.57
C TYR A 92 46.52 -2.10 -12.03
N GLU A 93 45.25 -2.36 -12.31
CA GLU A 93 44.77 -2.42 -13.68
C GLU A 93 44.73 -0.99 -14.21
N GLU A 94 45.56 -0.67 -15.21
CA GLU A 94 45.53 0.64 -15.86
C GLU A 94 44.11 0.86 -16.38
N PHE A 95 43.42 1.86 -15.82
CA PHE A 95 42.07 2.23 -16.21
C PHE A 95 42.11 2.75 -17.65
N ILE A 96 41.90 1.87 -18.64
CA ILE A 96 41.81 2.23 -20.06
C ILE A 96 40.55 3.09 -20.24
N PRO A 97 40.67 4.39 -20.57
CA PRO A 97 39.53 5.31 -20.61
C PRO A 97 38.70 5.22 -21.90
N GLU A 98 38.77 4.13 -22.67
CA GLU A 98 38.30 4.08 -24.07
C GLU A 98 36.93 3.46 -24.32
N LEU A 99 36.09 3.21 -23.32
CA LEU A 99 34.70 2.81 -23.56
C LEU A 99 33.70 3.86 -23.11
N LYS A 100 33.70 4.96 -23.87
CA LYS A 100 32.52 5.83 -24.05
C LYS A 100 32.08 5.69 -25.51
N ARG A 101 31.09 4.83 -25.75
CA ARG A 101 30.26 4.84 -26.97
C ARG A 101 28.80 4.85 -26.57
#